data_AF-A0A562KJA4-F1
#
_entry.id   AF-A0A562KJA4-F1
#
_cell.length_a   1.000
_cell.length_b   1.000
_cell.length_c   1.000
_cell.angle_alpha   90.00
_cell.angle_beta   90.00
_cell.angle_gamma   90.00
#
_symmetry.space_group_name_H-M   'P 1'
#
loop_
_entity.id
_entity.type
_entity.pdbx_description
1 polymer ?
#
loop_
_entity_poly.entity_id
_entity_poly.type
_entity_poly.pdbx_seq_one_letter_code
_entity_poly.pdbx_strand_id
1 'polypeptide(L)'
;MINDNLDYQFFKVKNGKPFFAIVNLEVSRSDADNEIIEDYSGEGWITQGHIESVPNNGYEHWKKATIKGLEFAFSLSNEKWKVKIKKVEGRIATDTNPTIVGFVTILAFCEQSNLNLHSDLKSKLEDFTFNSWNSNNDEKYPDFFKLEYHN
;
A
#
# COMPACT_ATOMS: atom_id res chain seq x y z
N MET A 1 12.10 16.42 -2.91
CA MET A 1 10.77 17.07 -3.01
C MET A 1 9.84 16.01 -3.57
N ILE A 2 8.69 15.77 -2.94
CA ILE A 2 7.72 14.77 -3.43
C ILE A 2 7.03 15.32 -4.68
N ASN A 3 6.81 14.50 -5.69
CA ASN A 3 5.96 14.84 -6.83
C ASN A 3 4.54 14.33 -6.54
N ASP A 4 3.65 15.20 -6.08
CA ASP A 4 2.28 14.82 -5.69
C ASP A 4 1.43 14.34 -6.87
N ASN A 5 1.85 14.57 -8.13
CA ASN A 5 1.18 13.97 -9.29
C ASN A 5 1.31 12.44 -9.35
N LEU A 6 2.21 11.86 -8.54
CA LEU A 6 2.39 10.41 -8.40
C LEU A 6 1.55 9.82 -7.26
N ASP A 7 0.74 10.63 -6.60
CA ASP A 7 -0.16 10.17 -5.55
C ASP A 7 -1.24 9.26 -6.11
N TYR A 8 -1.26 8.04 -5.62
CA TYR A 8 -2.38 7.15 -5.76
C TYR A 8 -3.28 7.27 -4.53
N GLN A 9 -4.43 7.92 -4.70
CA GLN A 9 -5.43 8.02 -3.64
C GLN A 9 -6.50 6.94 -3.81
N PHE A 10 -6.66 6.13 -2.78
CA PHE A 10 -7.77 5.19 -2.69
C PHE A 10 -8.74 5.64 -1.62
N PHE A 11 -10.01 5.77 -2.00
CA PHE A 11 -11.12 5.96 -1.07
C PHE A 11 -12.33 5.16 -1.54
N LYS A 12 -12.75 4.18 -0.75
CA LYS A 12 -13.97 3.40 -0.99
C LYS A 12 -14.75 3.20 0.30
N VAL A 13 -16.07 3.15 0.20
CA VAL A 13 -16.96 2.74 1.29
C VAL A 13 -17.56 1.39 0.93
N LYS A 14 -17.36 0.38 1.79
CA LYS A 14 -17.89 -0.97 1.61
C LYS A 14 -18.46 -1.47 2.94
N ASN A 15 -19.66 -2.03 2.92
CA ASN A 15 -20.35 -2.55 4.11
C ASN A 15 -20.43 -1.52 5.26
N GLY A 16 -20.60 -0.23 4.93
CA GLY A 16 -20.67 0.86 5.91
C GLY A 16 -19.34 1.28 6.53
N LYS A 17 -18.20 0.70 6.09
CA LYS A 17 -16.85 1.08 6.57
C LYS A 17 -16.07 1.82 5.47
N PRO A 18 -15.37 2.93 5.80
CA PRO A 18 -14.46 3.58 4.87
C PRO A 18 -13.13 2.83 4.78
N PHE A 19 -12.50 2.89 3.61
CA PHE A 19 -11.18 2.34 3.32
C PHE A 19 -10.40 3.41 2.58
N PHE A 20 -9.31 3.87 3.19
CA PHE A 20 -8.54 5.00 2.73
C PHE A 20 -7.04 4.73 2.83
N ALA A 21 -6.29 5.10 1.80
CA ALA A 21 -4.86 5.36 1.90
C ALA A 21 -4.41 6.20 0.70
N ILE A 22 -3.31 6.92 0.88
CA ILE A 22 -2.57 7.57 -0.21
C ILE A 22 -1.18 6.97 -0.25
N VAL A 23 -0.71 6.59 -1.43
CA VAL A 23 0.64 6.07 -1.64
C VAL A 23 1.30 6.83 -2.79
N ASN A 24 2.53 7.30 -2.57
CA ASN A 24 3.36 7.92 -3.59
C ASN A 24 4.61 7.06 -3.81
N LEU A 25 4.73 6.57 -5.05
CA LEU A 25 5.85 5.77 -5.50
C LEU A 25 6.58 6.52 -6.62
N GLU A 26 7.90 6.43 -6.66
CA GLU A 26 8.68 6.68 -7.87
C GLU A 26 9.04 5.31 -8.48
N VAL A 27 8.38 4.93 -9.56
CA VAL A 27 8.58 3.63 -10.22
C VAL A 27 9.45 3.80 -11.47
N SER A 28 10.51 2.99 -11.57
CA SER A 28 11.37 2.93 -12.75
C SER A 28 11.80 1.49 -13.03
N ARG A 29 12.13 1.19 -14.29
CA ARG A 29 12.71 -0.10 -14.65
C ARG A 29 14.13 -0.23 -14.09
N SER A 30 14.50 -1.44 -13.73
CA SER A 30 15.84 -1.84 -13.28
C SER A 30 16.43 -2.82 -14.29
N ASP A 31 17.73 -2.69 -14.57
CA ASP A 31 18.47 -3.67 -15.40
C ASP A 31 19.03 -4.83 -14.55
N ALA A 32 18.90 -4.76 -13.23
CA ALA A 32 19.40 -5.75 -12.28
C ALA A 32 18.22 -6.50 -11.62
N ASP A 33 18.15 -6.50 -10.28
CA ASP A 33 17.04 -7.08 -9.53
C ASP A 33 15.97 -6.06 -9.18
N ASN A 34 14.86 -6.55 -8.61
CA ASN A 34 13.87 -5.71 -7.98
C ASN A 34 14.46 -5.03 -6.75
N GLU A 35 14.26 -3.73 -6.63
CA GLU A 35 14.81 -2.91 -5.55
C GLU A 35 13.70 -2.04 -4.95
N ILE A 36 13.58 -2.07 -3.63
CA ILE A 36 12.68 -1.21 -2.87
C ILE A 36 13.54 -0.27 -2.03
N ILE A 37 13.33 1.03 -2.19
CA ILE A 37 14.01 2.07 -1.42
C ILE A 37 12.97 2.75 -0.54
N GLU A 38 13.12 2.60 0.76
CA GLU A 38 12.34 3.31 1.76
C GLU A 38 12.89 4.74 1.91
N ASP A 39 12.19 5.74 1.36
CA ASP A 39 12.60 7.15 1.36
C ASP A 39 11.40 8.03 1.78
N TYR A 40 10.82 7.64 2.92
CA TYR A 40 9.64 8.23 3.51
C TYR A 40 9.92 9.66 3.99
N SER A 41 8.99 10.58 3.69
CA SER A 41 9.12 11.98 4.11
C SER A 41 7.95 12.49 4.95
N GLY A 42 7.15 11.58 5.53
CA GLY A 42 6.09 11.97 6.44
C GLY A 42 6.61 12.48 7.78
N GLU A 43 5.70 13.09 8.54
CA GLU A 43 5.97 13.67 9.86
C GLU A 43 5.39 12.82 11.01
N GLY A 44 4.68 11.73 10.69
CA GLY A 44 3.94 10.93 11.66
C GLY A 44 2.63 11.57 12.07
N TRP A 45 2.13 11.17 13.25
CA TRP A 45 0.96 11.77 13.86
C TRP A 45 1.28 13.16 14.41
N ILE A 46 0.55 14.17 13.93
CA ILE A 46 0.69 15.55 14.38
C ILE A 46 -0.46 15.92 15.32
N THR A 47 -1.70 15.85 14.83
CA THR A 47 -2.91 16.22 15.57
C THR A 47 -4.15 15.48 15.06
N GLN A 48 -5.21 15.45 15.87
CA GLN A 48 -6.50 14.87 15.49
C GLN A 48 -7.11 15.61 14.29
N GLY A 49 -7.56 14.86 13.27
CA GLY A 49 -8.16 15.40 12.04
C GLY A 49 -7.17 15.58 10.88
N HIS A 50 -5.87 15.41 11.10
CA HIS A 50 -4.87 15.38 10.04
C HIS A 50 -4.77 14.00 9.38
N ILE A 51 -4.44 13.99 8.09
CA ILE A 51 -3.94 12.79 7.42
C ILE A 51 -2.55 12.50 8.00
N GLU A 52 -2.37 11.26 8.42
CA GLU A 52 -1.18 10.80 9.07
C GLU A 52 -0.22 10.25 8.03
N SER A 53 0.99 10.79 8.00
CA SER A 53 2.00 10.47 7.00
C SER A 53 3.11 9.64 7.64
N VAL A 54 3.51 8.55 6.99
CA VAL A 54 4.56 7.66 7.51
C VAL A 54 5.91 8.39 7.49
N PRO A 55 6.57 8.57 8.65
CA PRO A 55 7.90 9.12 8.75
C PRO A 55 8.98 8.04 8.57
N ASN A 56 10.24 8.47 8.52
CA ASN A 56 11.38 7.55 8.42
C ASN A 56 11.49 6.54 9.56
N ASN A 57 11.00 6.86 10.77
CA ASN A 57 11.08 5.98 11.94
C ASN A 57 9.67 5.67 12.50
N GLY A 58 9.34 4.40 12.74
CA GLY A 58 8.02 3.97 13.20
C GLY A 58 7.08 3.56 12.07
N TYR A 59 5.82 3.26 12.40
CA TYR A 59 4.79 2.77 11.45
C TYR A 59 5.18 1.48 10.74
N GLU A 60 5.92 0.61 11.43
CA GLU A 60 6.48 -0.62 10.86
C GLU A 60 5.41 -1.52 10.24
N HIS A 61 4.18 -1.49 10.77
CA HIS A 61 3.06 -2.22 10.19
C HIS A 61 2.69 -1.75 8.78
N TRP A 62 2.63 -0.43 8.57
CA TRP A 62 2.31 0.15 7.25
C TRP A 62 3.49 -0.02 6.30
N LYS A 63 4.72 0.24 6.76
CA LYS A 63 5.94 0.04 5.94
C LYS A 63 6.07 -1.39 5.45
N LYS A 64 5.95 -2.36 6.35
CA LYS A 64 6.01 -3.79 6.00
C LYS A 64 4.88 -4.16 5.03
N ALA A 65 3.67 -3.63 5.20
CA ALA A 65 2.59 -3.89 4.26
C ALA A 65 2.82 -3.27 2.88
N THR A 66 3.41 -2.07 2.80
CA THR A 66 3.86 -1.46 1.54
C THR A 66 4.88 -2.37 0.85
N ILE A 67 5.90 -2.85 1.57
CA ILE A 67 6.90 -3.78 1.04
C ILE A 67 6.24 -5.06 0.52
N LYS A 68 5.32 -5.67 1.29
CA LYS A 68 4.58 -6.86 0.86
C LYS A 68 3.69 -6.62 -0.35
N GLY A 69 3.09 -5.43 -0.46
CA GLY A 69 2.37 -5.00 -1.65
C GLY A 69 3.28 -4.95 -2.88
N LEU A 70 4.46 -4.33 -2.76
CA LEU A 70 5.45 -4.26 -3.86
C LEU A 70 6.00 -5.63 -4.24
N GLU A 71 6.36 -6.48 -3.27
CA GLU A 71 6.82 -7.86 -3.52
C GLU A 71 5.79 -8.64 -4.35
N PHE A 72 4.51 -8.54 -3.98
CA PHE A 72 3.43 -9.14 -4.74
C PHE A 72 3.31 -8.52 -6.13
N ALA A 73 3.32 -7.18 -6.24
CA ALA A 73 3.16 -6.49 -7.51
C ALA A 73 4.30 -6.79 -8.50
N PHE A 74 5.53 -6.94 -8.00
CA PHE A 74 6.68 -7.37 -8.80
C PHE A 74 6.50 -8.77 -9.37
N SER A 75 5.79 -9.67 -8.67
CA SER A 75 5.53 -11.02 -9.17
C SER A 75 4.58 -11.06 -10.37
N LEU A 76 3.88 -9.96 -10.66
CA LEU A 76 2.96 -9.83 -11.79
C LEU A 76 3.67 -9.59 -13.12
N SER A 77 4.99 -9.35 -13.11
CA SER A 77 5.79 -9.08 -14.31
C SER A 77 7.13 -9.80 -14.28
N ASN A 78 7.66 -10.10 -15.45
CA ASN A 78 9.04 -10.58 -15.60
C ASN A 78 10.06 -9.42 -15.63
N GLU A 79 9.59 -8.18 -15.82
CA GLU A 79 10.42 -6.99 -15.75
C GLU A 79 10.90 -6.74 -14.32
N LYS A 80 12.04 -6.07 -14.20
CA LYS A 80 12.65 -5.72 -12.92
C LYS A 80 12.43 -4.25 -12.64
N TRP A 81 12.14 -3.93 -11.39
CA TRP A 81 11.68 -2.61 -10.99
C TRP A 81 12.47 -2.06 -9.82
N LYS A 82 12.81 -0.78 -9.91
CA LYS A 82 13.30 0.02 -8.79
C LYS A 82 12.17 0.96 -8.37
N VAL A 83 11.76 0.84 -7.12
CA VAL A 83 10.67 1.62 -6.55
C VAL A 83 11.18 2.39 -5.34
N LYS A 84 11.02 3.71 -5.34
CA LYS A 84 11.17 4.50 -4.11
C LYS A 84 9.82 4.78 -3.49
N ILE A 85 9.68 4.48 -2.22
CA ILE A 85 8.49 4.79 -1.44
C ILE A 85 8.68 6.18 -0.85
N LYS A 86 7.95 7.16 -1.35
CA LYS A 86 8.08 8.57 -0.95
C LYS A 86 7.07 8.96 0.12
N LYS A 87 5.85 8.46 -0.01
CA LYS A 87 4.72 8.82 0.86
C LYS A 87 3.81 7.61 1.06
N VAL A 88 3.41 7.40 2.30
CA VAL A 88 2.30 6.52 2.68
C VAL A 88 1.50 7.30 3.71
N GLU A 89 0.21 7.43 3.46
CA GLU A 89 -0.67 8.31 4.21
C GLU A 89 -1.99 7.61 4.48
N GLY A 90 -2.56 7.89 5.66
CA GLY A 90 -3.78 7.27 6.11
C GLY A 90 -4.46 8.03 7.24
N ARG A 91 -5.57 7.47 7.72
CA ARG A 91 -6.26 7.90 8.93
C ARG A 91 -6.29 6.72 9.89
N ILE A 92 -5.54 6.82 10.99
CA ILE A 92 -5.47 5.76 11.98
C ILE A 92 -6.85 5.50 12.61
N ALA A 93 -7.11 4.22 12.91
CA ALA A 93 -8.25 3.68 13.65
C ALA A 93 -9.64 3.70 12.99
N THR A 94 -9.86 4.48 11.92
CA THR A 94 -11.19 4.56 11.29
C THR A 94 -11.25 4.15 9.82
N ASP A 95 -10.14 4.26 9.08
CA ASP A 95 -10.17 4.17 7.61
C ASP A 95 -8.96 3.45 7.01
N THR A 96 -7.83 3.36 7.74
CA THR A 96 -6.56 2.81 7.23
C THR A 96 -6.00 1.74 8.15
N ASN A 97 -5.65 0.59 7.57
CA ASN A 97 -4.92 -0.49 8.21
C ASN A 97 -3.83 -1.03 7.27
N PRO A 98 -2.92 -1.91 7.73
CA PRO A 98 -1.81 -2.42 6.92
C PRO A 98 -2.28 -3.09 5.62
N THR A 99 -3.37 -3.86 5.65
CA THR A 99 -3.90 -4.53 4.45
C THR A 99 -4.32 -3.51 3.38
N ILE A 100 -4.97 -2.43 3.79
CA ILE A 100 -5.37 -1.34 2.88
C ILE A 100 -4.13 -0.68 2.29
N VAL A 101 -3.13 -0.34 3.11
CA VAL A 101 -1.87 0.25 2.63
C VAL A 101 -1.19 -0.63 1.58
N GLY A 102 -1.06 -1.93 1.86
CA GLY A 102 -0.46 -2.88 0.91
C GLY A 102 -1.25 -3.01 -0.39
N PHE A 103 -2.59 -3.07 -0.31
CA PHE A 103 -3.44 -3.14 -1.50
C PHE A 103 -3.33 -1.88 -2.36
N VAL A 104 -3.37 -0.70 -1.74
CA VAL A 104 -3.22 0.58 -2.43
C VAL A 104 -1.83 0.71 -3.05
N THR A 105 -0.80 0.16 -2.40
CA THR A 105 0.55 0.07 -2.97
C THR A 105 0.58 -0.78 -4.24
N ILE A 106 -0.11 -1.93 -4.27
CA ILE A 106 -0.23 -2.78 -5.47
C ILE A 106 -0.88 -1.97 -6.61
N LEU A 107 -1.99 -1.28 -6.32
CA LEU A 107 -2.70 -0.48 -7.32
C LEU A 107 -1.84 0.67 -7.86
N ALA A 108 -1.16 1.41 -6.97
CA ALA A 108 -0.28 2.51 -7.34
C ALA A 108 0.85 2.05 -8.26
N PHE A 109 1.48 0.93 -7.91
CA PHE A 109 2.52 0.35 -8.74
C PHE A 109 1.98 -0.07 -10.12
N CYS A 110 0.85 -0.79 -10.17
CA CYS A 110 0.25 -1.23 -11.42
C CYS A 110 -0.14 -0.05 -12.34
N GLU A 111 -0.66 1.04 -11.78
CA GLU A 111 -0.98 2.25 -12.56
C GLU A 111 0.28 2.87 -13.16
N GLN A 112 1.33 3.11 -12.36
CA GLN A 112 2.55 3.75 -12.86
C GLN A 112 3.35 2.86 -13.82
N SER A 113 3.33 1.54 -13.62
CA SER A 113 4.03 0.57 -14.48
C SER A 113 3.22 0.13 -15.70
N ASN A 114 1.98 0.59 -15.85
CA ASN A 114 1.02 0.11 -16.85
C ASN A 114 0.80 -1.41 -16.83
N LEU A 115 0.94 -2.04 -15.66
CA LEU A 115 0.66 -3.46 -15.49
C LEU A 115 -0.84 -3.67 -15.25
N ASN A 116 -1.43 -4.58 -16.03
CA ASN A 116 -2.85 -4.88 -15.90
C ASN A 116 -3.10 -5.98 -14.86
N LEU A 117 -3.80 -5.63 -13.77
CA LEU A 117 -4.34 -6.60 -12.83
C LEU A 117 -5.56 -7.28 -13.46
N HIS A 118 -5.44 -8.57 -13.76
CA HIS A 118 -6.55 -9.39 -14.22
C HIS A 118 -7.78 -9.20 -13.31
N SER A 119 -8.98 -9.08 -13.89
CA SER A 119 -10.22 -8.75 -13.17
C SER A 119 -10.47 -9.66 -11.96
N ASP A 120 -10.27 -10.96 -12.15
CA ASP A 120 -10.51 -11.95 -11.11
C ASP A 120 -9.52 -11.82 -9.94
N LEU A 121 -8.26 -11.49 -10.24
CA LEU A 121 -7.24 -11.27 -9.22
C LEU A 121 -7.53 -9.98 -8.46
N LYS A 122 -7.91 -8.91 -9.18
CA LYS A 122 -8.32 -7.64 -8.57
C LYS A 122 -9.50 -7.84 -7.63
N SER A 123 -10.52 -8.60 -8.03
CA SER A 123 -11.68 -8.90 -7.18
C SER A 123 -11.27 -9.63 -5.89
N LYS A 124 -10.39 -10.64 -5.99
CA LYS A 124 -9.88 -11.36 -4.82
C LYS A 124 -9.10 -10.47 -3.85
N LEU A 125 -8.26 -9.59 -4.39
CA LEU A 125 -7.51 -8.62 -3.58
C LEU A 125 -8.42 -7.59 -2.92
N GLU A 126 -9.46 -7.12 -3.64
CA GLU A 126 -10.47 -6.23 -3.07
C GLU A 126 -11.25 -6.91 -1.94
N ASP A 127 -11.73 -8.14 -2.14
CA ASP A 127 -12.45 -8.90 -1.11
C ASP A 127 -11.56 -9.17 0.11
N PHE A 128 -10.30 -9.55 -0.09
CA PHE A 128 -9.32 -9.71 0.99
C PHE A 128 -9.12 -8.38 1.74
N THR A 129 -9.02 -7.26 1.02
CA THR A 129 -8.83 -5.94 1.63
C THR A 129 -10.06 -5.50 2.42
N PHE A 130 -11.27 -5.68 1.89
CA PHE A 130 -12.49 -5.24 2.57
C PHE A 130 -12.86 -6.09 3.79
N ASN A 131 -12.29 -7.30 3.90
CA ASN A 131 -12.43 -8.17 5.07
C ASN A 131 -11.38 -7.89 6.18
N SER A 132 -10.44 -6.98 5.95
CA SER A 132 -9.36 -6.67 6.92
C SER A 132 -9.84 -6.02 8.22
N TRP A 133 -11.06 -5.47 8.26
CA TRP A 133 -11.66 -4.92 9.48
C TRP A 133 -12.39 -5.94 10.35
N ASN A 134 -12.27 -7.23 10.04
CA ASN A 134 -12.89 -8.29 10.82
C ASN A 134 -11.82 -8.96 11.71
N SER A 135 -12.22 -9.41 12.90
CA SER A 135 -11.42 -10.31 13.75
C SER A 135 -10.01 -9.79 14.13
N ASN A 136 -9.87 -8.49 14.40
CA ASN A 136 -8.61 -7.82 14.76
C ASN A 136 -7.50 -7.96 13.70
N ASN A 137 -7.87 -8.08 12.43
CA ASN A 137 -6.90 -8.16 11.32
C ASN A 137 -6.30 -6.80 10.96
N ASP A 138 -6.80 -5.71 11.55
CA ASP A 138 -6.32 -4.36 11.38
C ASP A 138 -4.94 -4.11 12.01
N GLU A 139 -4.49 -5.00 12.88
CA GLU A 139 -3.12 -5.02 13.44
C GLU A 139 -2.18 -6.01 12.73
N LYS A 140 -2.73 -6.85 11.83
CA LYS A 140 -2.01 -7.95 11.19
C LYS A 140 -1.36 -7.57 9.87
N TYR A 141 -0.36 -8.35 9.48
CA TYR A 141 0.32 -8.21 8.20
C TYR A 141 -0.39 -8.98 7.08
N PRO A 142 -0.59 -8.36 5.90
CA PRO A 142 -1.16 -9.06 4.75
C PRO A 142 -0.12 -9.94 4.04
N ASP A 143 -0.53 -11.14 3.65
CA ASP A 143 0.12 -11.94 2.61
C ASP A 143 -0.77 -11.96 1.37
N PHE A 144 -0.42 -11.16 0.36
CA PHE A 144 -1.20 -11.04 -0.87
C PHE A 144 -1.05 -12.25 -1.81
N PHE A 145 -0.06 -13.12 -1.60
CA PHE A 145 0.09 -14.35 -2.39
C PHE A 145 -0.91 -15.42 -1.93
N LYS A 146 -1.13 -15.51 -0.62
CA LYS A 146 -2.03 -16.51 -0.01
C LYS A 146 -3.40 -15.95 0.36
N LEU A 147 -3.55 -14.62 0.41
CA LEU A 147 -4.72 -13.92 0.92
C LEU A 147 -5.00 -14.28 2.39
N GLU A 148 -3.94 -14.24 3.20
CA GLU A 148 -3.95 -14.56 4.63
C GLU A 148 -3.41 -13.39 5.46
N TYR A 149 -3.76 -13.36 6.75
CA TYR A 149 -3.27 -12.39 7.71
C TYR A 149 -2.31 -13.05 8.70
N HIS A 150 -1.16 -12.44 8.93
CA HIS A 150 -0.12 -12.93 9.84
C HIS A 150 0.07 -11.98 11.02
N ASN A 151 0.44 -12.55 12.18
CA ASN A 151 0.82 -11.76 13.36
C ASN A 151 2.22 -11.15 13.21
#